data_AF-A0A8S2VVV4-F1
#
_entry.id   AF-A0A8S2VVV4-F1
#
_cell.length_a   1.000
_cell.length_b   1.000
_cell.length_c   1.000
_cell.angle_alpha   90.00
_cell.angle_beta   90.00
_cell.angle_gamma   90.00
#
_symmetry.space_group_name_H-M   'P 1'
#
loop_
_entity.id
_entity.type
_entity.pdbx_description
1 polymer ?
#
loop_
_entity_poly.entity_id
_entity_poly.type
_entity_poly.pdbx_seq_one_letter_code
_entity_poly.pdbx_strand_id
1 'polypeptide(L)'
;DEQEATRSLSGLILKNNAKSHYEKFPDDVRSYIKQECLSALGDRSPLIRATVGILITTIVTKGLLEQWPTLLEHLYSCLDSPDINLCEGA
;
A
#
# COMPACT_ATOMS: atom_id res chain seq x y z
N ASP A 1 -10.02 -14.62 -11.12
CA ASP A 1 -10.58 -13.96 -9.93
C ASP A 1 -10.36 -14.81 -8.70
N GLU A 2 -9.44 -14.37 -7.85
CA GLU A 2 -9.21 -14.95 -6.53
C GLU A 2 -10.20 -14.34 -5.54
N GLN A 3 -10.66 -15.12 -4.54
CA GLN A 3 -11.64 -14.61 -3.57
C GLN A 3 -11.07 -13.42 -2.80
N GLU A 4 -11.89 -12.39 -2.57
CA GLU A 4 -11.52 -11.17 -1.84
C GLU A 4 -10.87 -11.48 -0.47
N ALA A 5 -11.38 -12.49 0.23
CA ALA A 5 -10.81 -12.98 1.48
C ALA A 5 -9.36 -13.46 1.34
N THR A 6 -9.01 -14.16 0.26
CA THR A 6 -7.64 -14.62 -0.02
C THR A 6 -6.71 -13.45 -0.27
N ARG A 7 -7.16 -12.45 -1.04
CA ARG A 7 -6.38 -11.24 -1.34
C ARG A 7 -6.10 -10.43 -0.06
N SER A 8 -7.12 -10.21 0.77
CA SER A 8 -6.98 -9.49 2.04
C SER A 8 -6.12 -10.25 3.04
N LEU A 9 -6.27 -11.58 3.14
CA LEU A 9 -5.41 -12.42 3.98
C LEU A 9 -3.94 -12.31 3.58
N SER A 10 -3.66 -12.39 2.28
CA SER A 10 -2.31 -12.21 1.73
C SER A 10 -1.72 -10.84 2.09
N GLY A 11 -2.52 -9.77 1.96
CA GLY A 11 -2.11 -8.43 2.37
C GLY A 11 -1.81 -8.31 3.88
N LEU A 12 -2.59 -8.97 4.73
CA LEU A 12 -2.35 -9.02 6.17
C LEU A 12 -1.07 -9.79 6.54
N ILE A 13 -0.79 -10.90 5.85
CA ILE A 13 0.47 -11.66 6.01
C ILE A 13 1.65 -10.79 5.59
N LEU A 14 1.56 -10.14 4.42
CA LEU A 14 2.58 -9.21 3.95
C LEU A 14 2.83 -8.08 4.94
N LYS A 15 1.77 -7.51 5.53
CA LYS A 15 1.87 -6.46 6.54
C LYS A 15 2.62 -6.92 7.78
N ASN A 16 2.35 -8.13 8.26
CA ASN A 16 3.06 -8.68 9.41
C ASN A 16 4.55 -8.91 9.08
N ASN A 17 4.86 -9.37 7.87
CA ASN A 17 6.24 -9.54 7.40
C ASN A 17 6.96 -8.19 7.29
N ALA A 18 6.33 -7.18 6.70
CA ALA A 18 6.89 -5.83 6.62
C ALA A 18 7.13 -5.26 8.04
N LYS A 19 6.16 -5.35 8.94
CA LYS A 19 6.31 -4.85 10.32
C LYS A 19 7.53 -5.42 11.03
N SER A 20 7.86 -6.69 10.81
CA SER A 20 8.94 -7.40 11.49
C SER A 20 10.29 -7.33 10.76
N HIS A 21 10.27 -7.23 9.43
CA HIS A 21 11.45 -7.52 8.60
C HIS A 21 11.68 -6.56 7.44
N TYR A 22 10.98 -5.41 7.39
CA TYR A 22 11.10 -4.46 6.28
C TYR A 22 12.55 -4.06 5.95
N GLU A 23 13.38 -3.82 6.97
CA GLU A 23 14.80 -3.46 6.84
C GLU A 23 15.65 -4.57 6.19
N LYS A 24 15.17 -5.82 6.18
CA LYS A 24 15.85 -6.96 5.55
C LYS A 24 15.37 -7.23 4.13
N PHE A 25 14.30 -6.57 3.69
CA PHE A 25 13.82 -6.76 2.32
C PHE A 25 14.83 -6.18 1.33
N PRO A 26 15.14 -6.92 0.25
CA PRO A 26 15.85 -6.36 -0.90
C PRO A 26 15.13 -5.13 -1.47
N ASP A 27 15.90 -4.20 -2.04
CA ASP A 27 15.34 -2.91 -2.52
C ASP A 27 14.38 -3.05 -3.70
N ASP A 28 14.59 -4.06 -4.55
CA ASP A 28 13.68 -4.46 -5.62
C ASP A 28 12.33 -4.95 -5.06
N VAL A 29 12.36 -5.79 -4.03
CA VAL A 29 11.16 -6.26 -3.32
C VAL A 29 10.42 -5.09 -2.66
N ARG A 30 11.15 -4.17 -2.01
CA ARG A 30 10.54 -2.96 -1.44
C ARG A 30 9.88 -2.09 -2.50
N SER A 31 10.56 -1.86 -3.62
CA SER A 31 10.04 -1.04 -4.72
C SER A 31 8.81 -1.68 -5.35
N TYR A 32 8.83 -3.00 -5.54
CA TYR A 32 7.68 -3.75 -6.03
C TYR A 32 6.47 -3.59 -5.11
N ILE A 33 6.64 -3.84 -3.80
CA ILE A 33 5.54 -3.71 -2.84
C ILE A 33 4.98 -2.27 -2.83
N LYS A 34 5.86 -1.26 -2.88
CA LYS A 34 5.45 0.15 -2.94
C LYS A 34 4.57 0.43 -4.16
N GLN A 35 5.00 -0.01 -5.34
CA GLN A 35 4.26 0.18 -6.59
C GLN A 35 2.90 -0.52 -6.57
N GLU A 36 2.86 -1.78 -6.11
CA GLU A 36 1.61 -2.55 -6.00
C GLU A 36 0.65 -1.98 -4.95
N CYS A 37 1.16 -1.37 -3.89
CA CYS A 37 0.30 -0.66 -2.94
C CYS A 37 -0.34 0.58 -3.60
N LEU A 38 0.44 1.37 -4.35
CA LEU A 38 -0.11 2.56 -5.01
C LEU A 38 -1.14 2.20 -6.08
N SER A 39 -0.93 1.12 -6.85
CA SER A 39 -1.90 0.68 -7.86
C SER A 39 -3.22 0.19 -7.26
N ALA A 40 -3.20 -0.30 -6.01
CA ALA A 40 -4.35 -0.86 -5.32
C ALA A 40 -5.11 0.15 -4.43
N LEU A 41 -4.66 1.41 -4.34
CA LEU A 41 -5.34 2.47 -3.58
C LEU A 41 -6.79 2.71 -4.05
N GLY A 42 -7.04 2.58 -5.35
CA GLY A 42 -8.37 2.75 -5.96
C GLY A 42 -9.16 1.46 -6.13
N ASP A 43 -8.82 0.36 -5.46
CA ASP A 43 -9.54 -0.91 -5.60
C ASP A 43 -11.03 -0.74 -5.24
N ARG A 44 -11.92 -1.42 -5.96
CA ARG A 44 -13.37 -1.35 -5.73
C ARG A 44 -13.78 -1.95 -4.39
N SER A 45 -13.00 -2.89 -3.85
CA SER A 45 -13.21 -3.46 -2.53
C SER A 45 -12.70 -2.50 -1.44
N PRO A 46 -13.57 -2.04 -0.52
CA PRO A 46 -13.15 -1.25 0.63
C PRO A 46 -12.17 -2.00 1.53
N LEU A 47 -12.29 -3.33 1.62
CA LEU A 47 -11.40 -4.17 2.43
C LEU A 47 -9.99 -4.20 1.85
N ILE A 48 -9.85 -4.26 0.52
CA ILE A 48 -8.55 -4.19 -0.14
C ILE A 48 -7.93 -2.82 0.06
N ARG A 49 -8.69 -1.73 -0.16
CA ARG A 49 -8.20 -0.36 0.11
C ARG A 49 -7.72 -0.17 1.54
N ALA A 50 -8.49 -0.63 2.52
CA ALA A 50 -8.10 -0.58 3.93
C ALA A 50 -6.81 -1.38 4.19
N THR A 51 -6.68 -2.57 3.61
CA THR A 51 -5.48 -3.41 3.74
C THR A 51 -4.24 -2.72 3.16
N VAL A 52 -4.38 -2.10 1.99
CA VAL A 52 -3.31 -1.36 1.32
C VAL A 52 -2.93 -0.10 2.10
N GLY A 53 -3.89 0.66 2.63
CA GLY A 53 -3.61 1.81 3.49
C GLY A 53 -2.81 1.41 4.75
N ILE A 54 -3.14 0.26 5.36
CA ILE A 54 -2.37 -0.28 6.48
C ILE A 54 -0.94 -0.68 6.03
N LEU A 55 -0.78 -1.26 4.83
CA LEU A 55 0.54 -1.59 4.30
C LEU A 55 1.40 -0.35 4.06
N ILE A 56 0.85 0.69 3.42
CA ILE A 56 1.55 1.96 3.16
C ILE A 56 1.99 2.60 4.48
N THR A 57 1.08 2.74 5.45
CA THR A 57 1.40 3.30 6.78
C THR A 57 2.43 2.46 7.53
N THR A 58 2.39 1.13 7.41
CA THR A 58 3.40 0.23 7.99
C THR A 58 4.78 0.44 7.36
N ILE A 59 4.84 0.56 6.03
CA ILE A 59 6.08 0.81 5.28
C ILE A 59 6.69 2.15 5.70
N VAL A 60 5.89 3.23 5.73
CA VAL A 60 6.35 4.56 6.15
C VAL A 60 6.82 4.54 7.60
N THR A 61 6.12 3.84 8.49
CA THR A 61 6.52 3.72 9.91
C THR A 61 7.85 2.97 10.08
N LYS A 62 8.16 2.03 9.18
CA LYS A 62 9.37 1.18 9.27
C LYS A 62 10.57 1.74 8.52
N GLY A 63 10.36 2.31 7.35
CA GLY A 63 11.41 2.90 6.52
C GLY A 63 11.58 4.40 6.71
N LEU A 64 10.68 5.08 7.44
CA LEU A 64 10.54 6.54 7.40
C LEU A 64 10.04 7.06 6.05
N LEU A 65 9.41 8.23 6.08
CA LEU A 65 8.89 8.86 4.88
C LEU A 65 9.99 9.28 3.89
N GLU A 66 11.17 9.63 4.40
CA GLU A 66 12.34 10.02 3.60
C GLU A 66 12.82 8.92 2.65
N GLN A 67 12.57 7.65 2.99
CA GLN A 67 12.89 6.50 2.13
C GLN A 67 11.80 6.23 1.07
N TRP A 68 10.73 7.02 1.05
CA TRP A 68 9.69 6.99 0.02
C TRP A 68 9.23 8.42 -0.34
N PRO A 69 10.13 9.23 -0.92
CA PRO A 69 9.90 10.67 -1.12
C PRO A 69 8.71 10.96 -2.06
N THR A 70 8.46 10.08 -3.03
CA THR A 70 7.38 10.26 -4.03
C THR A 70 5.99 9.90 -3.50
N LEU A 71 5.87 9.39 -2.27
CA LEU A 71 4.58 8.95 -1.72
C LEU A 71 3.59 10.12 -1.59
N LEU A 72 4.01 11.21 -0.94
CA LEU A 72 3.11 12.35 -0.70
C LEU A 72 2.64 13.00 -2.01
N GLU A 73 3.54 13.15 -2.98
CA GLU A 73 3.19 13.70 -4.31
C GLU A 73 2.15 12.81 -5.02
N HIS A 74 2.28 11.49 -4.90
CA HIS A 74 1.32 10.55 -5.48
C HIS A 74 -0.04 10.63 -4.78
N LEU A 75 -0.06 10.59 -3.44
CA LEU A 75 -1.31 10.70 -2.67
C LEU A 75 -2.02 12.03 -2.94
N TYR A 76 -1.27 13.12 -3.02
CA TYR A 76 -1.83 14.43 -3.38
C TYR A 76 -2.49 14.39 -4.76
N SER A 77 -1.83 13.82 -5.77
CA SER A 77 -2.42 13.61 -7.10
C SER A 77 -3.69 12.75 -7.06
N CYS A 78 -3.78 11.78 -6.15
CA CYS A 78 -4.96 10.92 -6.04
C CYS A 78 -6.17 11.67 -5.48
N LEU A 79 -5.97 12.69 -4.63
CA LEU A 79 -7.06 13.52 -4.09
C LEU A 79 -7.76 14.36 -5.17
N ASP A 80 -7.05 14.68 -6.26
CA ASP A 80 -7.61 15.39 -7.42
C ASP A 80 -8.29 14.44 -8.44
N SER A 81 -8.28 13.13 -8.18
CA SER A 81 -8.85 12.13 -9.08
C SER A 81 -10.38 12.18 -9.12
N PRO A 82 -11.02 12.02 -10.30
CA PRO A 82 -12.47 11.84 -10.40
C PRO A 82 -12.94 10.45 -9.90
N ASP A 83 -12.02 9.50 -9.68
CA ASP A 83 -12.35 8.20 -9.08
C ASP A 83 -12.47 8.32 -7.57
N ILE A 84 -13.69 8.21 -7.06
CA ILE A 84 -14.00 8.30 -5.64
C ILE A 84 -13.25 7.25 -4.81
N ASN A 85 -13.00 6.05 -5.35
CA ASN A 85 -12.29 5.00 -4.60
C ASN A 85 -10.82 5.36 -4.45
N LEU A 86 -10.22 5.94 -5.50
CA LEU A 86 -8.83 6.39 -5.47
C LEU A 86 -8.67 7.60 -4.54
N CYS A 87 -9.61 8.55 -4.59
CA CYS A 87 -9.63 9.69 -3.68
C CYS A 87 -9.84 9.28 -2.21
N GLU A 88 -10.73 8.32 -1.94
CA GLU A 88 -10.98 7.81 -0.58
C GLU A 88 -9.80 6.96 -0.06
N GLY A 89 -9.11 6.25 -0.95
CA GLY A 89 -7.97 5.42 -0.59
C GLY A 89 -6.71 6.21 -0.24
N ALA A 90 -6.54 7.40 -0.82
CA ALA A 90 -5.37 8.27 -0.67
C ALA A 90 -5.29 8.97 0.70
#